data_AF-A0A0D0GCH0-F1
#
_entry.id   AF-A0A0D0GCH0-F1
#
_cell.length_a   1.000
_cell.length_b   1.000
_cell.length_c   1.000
_cell.angle_alpha   90.00
_cell.angle_beta   90.00
_cell.angle_gamma   90.00
#
_symmetry.space_group_name_H-M   'P 1'
#
loop_
_entity.id
_entity.type
_entity.pdbx_description
1 polymer ?
#
loop_
_entity_poly.entity_id
_entity_poly.type
_entity_poly.pdbx_seq_one_letter_code
_entity_poly.pdbx_strand_id
1 'polypeptide(L)'
;MKKESLVCFLLILTINTYAQKSNFIGRYNGSKPELAQELLLLPDGHFIFSLSYGAVDKLISGQWTVNGDKIRLLEKKVAMEPFIVYGRHSNTLKKGKLFIFKEYAQNTSVVFSFTDTFDPGSFKLLHLQDQTTFSHTDQLNVISKPVTTFFLSKSANMSSELNDKVKVYEITPASEWNEFMLFYNGEAEIPAFTIEASLKDSTLMIEADGRKGVSFGRREELPANFNIDNYKDYFKTGTGLPDTLVRRDSLGNQVTYHLVKSKGMFDSVLIIKEDDAYFKPESDADVTPVDHVVTPTAVWPPAPPVISGTKAKGKKQRKN
;
A
#
# COMPACT_ATOMS: atom_id res chain seq x y z
N MET A 1 32.53 -16.62 -55.33
CA MET A 1 32.12 -17.44 -54.18
C MET A 1 31.54 -16.52 -53.11
N LYS A 2 30.41 -16.94 -52.54
CA LYS A 2 29.32 -16.14 -51.96
C LYS A 2 29.67 -15.48 -50.61
N LYS A 3 29.63 -14.13 -50.55
CA LYS A 3 29.72 -13.34 -49.30
C LYS A 3 28.46 -13.44 -48.42
N GLU A 4 27.37 -13.95 -48.95
CA GLU A 4 26.09 -14.12 -48.24
C GLU A 4 26.09 -15.29 -47.23
N SER A 5 27.06 -16.21 -47.33
CA SER A 5 27.13 -17.36 -46.41
C SER A 5 27.75 -17.02 -45.04
N LEU A 6 28.41 -15.87 -44.90
CA LEU A 6 29.10 -15.46 -43.66
C LEU A 6 28.14 -14.84 -42.64
N VAL A 7 27.09 -14.15 -43.11
CA VAL A 7 26.13 -13.43 -42.24
C VAL A 7 25.19 -14.41 -41.51
N CYS A 8 24.77 -15.50 -42.16
CA CYS A 8 23.97 -16.53 -41.48
C CYS A 8 24.75 -17.28 -40.40
N PHE A 9 26.08 -17.44 -40.54
CA PHE A 9 26.88 -18.15 -39.53
C PHE A 9 27.12 -17.29 -38.27
N LEU A 10 27.20 -15.97 -38.41
CA LEU A 10 27.33 -15.04 -37.27
C LEU A 10 26.02 -14.93 -36.46
N LEU A 11 24.86 -15.08 -37.12
CA LEU A 11 23.54 -15.05 -36.49
C LEU A 11 23.22 -16.32 -35.68
N ILE A 12 23.82 -17.48 -36.01
CA ILE A 12 23.60 -18.74 -35.26
C ILE A 12 24.43 -18.78 -33.96
N LEU A 13 25.56 -18.05 -33.91
CA LEU A 13 26.41 -17.98 -32.72
C LEU A 13 25.85 -17.09 -31.60
N THR A 14 24.93 -16.18 -31.89
CA THR A 14 24.30 -15.30 -30.89
C THR A 14 23.02 -15.88 -30.27
N ILE A 15 22.49 -17.00 -30.77
CA ILE A 15 21.25 -17.60 -30.26
C ILE A 15 21.52 -18.61 -29.13
N ASN A 16 22.72 -19.20 -29.07
CA ASN A 16 23.05 -20.21 -28.05
C ASN A 16 23.30 -19.63 -26.65
N THR A 17 23.43 -18.32 -26.49
CA THR A 17 23.58 -17.65 -25.18
C THR A 17 22.25 -17.42 -24.44
N TYR A 18 21.09 -17.72 -25.06
CA TYR A 18 19.78 -17.50 -24.44
C TYR A 18 19.12 -18.74 -23.82
N ALA A 19 19.75 -19.92 -23.91
CA ALA A 19 19.14 -21.18 -23.44
C ALA A 19 19.88 -21.86 -22.29
N GLN A 20 20.92 -21.25 -21.71
CA GLN A 20 21.50 -21.79 -20.49
C GLN A 20 20.59 -21.43 -19.31
N LYS A 21 19.75 -22.39 -18.92
CA LYS A 21 18.85 -22.30 -17.76
C LYS A 21 19.67 -21.83 -16.55
N SER A 22 19.45 -20.58 -16.14
CA SER A 22 20.14 -19.96 -15.02
C SER A 22 20.07 -20.87 -13.78
N ASN A 23 21.21 -21.06 -13.10
CA ASN A 23 21.27 -21.86 -11.88
C ASN A 23 20.44 -21.27 -10.74
N PHE A 24 19.97 -20.03 -10.86
CA PHE A 24 19.10 -19.38 -9.89
C PHE A 24 17.63 -19.76 -10.04
N ILE A 25 17.18 -20.28 -11.18
CA ILE A 25 15.77 -20.63 -11.38
C ILE A 25 15.38 -21.76 -10.41
N GLY A 26 14.31 -21.56 -9.66
CA GLY A 26 13.85 -22.50 -8.65
C GLY A 26 12.93 -21.88 -7.61
N ARG A 27 12.48 -22.73 -6.70
CA ARG A 27 11.78 -22.38 -5.48
C ARG A 27 12.76 -22.36 -4.31
N TYR A 28 12.61 -21.39 -3.42
CA TYR A 28 13.43 -21.24 -2.24
C TYR A 28 12.51 -21.02 -1.04
N ASN A 29 12.52 -21.95 -0.09
CA ASN A 29 11.78 -21.81 1.16
C ASN A 29 12.72 -21.26 2.23
N GLY A 30 12.43 -20.05 2.71
CA GLY A 30 13.19 -19.40 3.78
C GLY A 30 12.43 -19.34 5.10
N SER A 31 11.36 -20.12 5.24
CA SER A 31 10.53 -20.12 6.43
C SER A 31 11.32 -20.58 7.65
N LYS A 32 11.03 -19.95 8.79
CA LYS A 32 11.55 -20.26 10.12
C LYS A 32 10.41 -20.17 11.13
N PRO A 33 10.57 -20.58 12.40
CA PRO A 33 9.53 -20.38 13.40
C PRO A 33 9.02 -18.93 13.37
N GLU A 34 7.69 -18.77 13.36
CA GLU A 34 6.98 -17.47 13.33
C GLU A 34 7.09 -16.66 12.03
N LEU A 35 7.84 -17.14 11.01
CA LEU A 35 7.99 -16.49 9.72
C LEU A 35 7.79 -17.49 8.59
N ALA A 36 6.72 -17.34 7.80
CA ALA A 36 6.60 -18.04 6.54
C ALA A 36 7.11 -17.14 5.42
N GLN A 37 8.07 -17.62 4.63
CA GLN A 37 8.54 -16.88 3.45
C GLN A 37 9.02 -17.82 2.35
N GLU A 38 8.72 -17.45 1.11
CA GLU A 38 9.05 -18.22 -0.08
C GLU A 38 9.37 -17.31 -1.25
N LEU A 39 10.41 -17.65 -1.99
CA LEU A 39 10.80 -16.99 -3.22
C LEU A 39 10.74 -17.98 -4.39
N LEU A 40 10.06 -17.59 -5.46
CA LEU A 40 10.09 -18.27 -6.75
C LEU A 40 10.86 -17.40 -7.74
N LEU A 41 11.90 -17.96 -8.34
CA LEU A 41 12.63 -17.35 -9.46
C LEU A 41 12.25 -18.08 -10.75
N LEU A 42 11.56 -17.37 -11.65
CA LEU A 42 10.96 -17.95 -12.85
C LEU A 42 11.90 -17.86 -14.06
N PRO A 43 11.76 -18.78 -15.04
CA PRO A 43 12.64 -18.82 -16.22
C PRO A 43 12.57 -17.57 -17.12
N ASP A 44 11.48 -16.81 -17.07
CA ASP A 44 11.24 -15.63 -17.90
C ASP A 44 11.76 -14.33 -17.27
N GLY A 45 12.53 -14.44 -16.18
CA GLY A 45 13.10 -13.30 -15.47
C GLY A 45 12.15 -12.66 -14.46
N HIS A 46 10.96 -13.23 -14.19
CA HIS A 46 10.10 -12.77 -13.10
C HIS A 46 10.40 -13.47 -11.78
N PHE A 47 10.08 -12.81 -10.67
CA PHE A 47 10.06 -13.43 -9.35
C PHE A 47 8.75 -13.17 -8.62
N ILE A 48 8.45 -14.06 -7.69
CA ILE A 48 7.38 -13.91 -6.69
C ILE A 48 7.98 -14.18 -5.32
N PHE A 49 7.85 -13.22 -4.42
CA PHE A 49 8.27 -13.33 -3.04
C PHE A 49 7.03 -13.21 -2.15
N SER A 50 6.79 -14.22 -1.32
CA SER A 50 5.69 -14.25 -0.36
C SER A 50 6.25 -14.24 1.06
N LEU A 51 5.58 -13.52 1.94
CA LEU A 51 5.99 -13.29 3.31
C LEU A 51 4.73 -13.25 4.19
N SER A 52 4.71 -14.01 5.27
CA SER A 52 3.70 -13.93 6.32
C SER A 52 4.40 -13.90 7.68
N TYR A 53 4.15 -12.84 8.45
CA TYR A 53 4.73 -12.60 9.77
C TYR A 53 3.73 -11.86 10.67
N GLY A 54 3.27 -12.52 11.73
CA GLY A 54 2.28 -11.95 12.65
C GLY A 54 0.97 -11.61 11.93
N ALA A 55 0.64 -10.32 11.85
CA ALA A 55 -0.54 -9.81 11.14
C ALA A 55 -0.23 -9.29 9.72
N VAL A 56 1.02 -9.44 9.25
CA VAL A 56 1.49 -8.92 7.97
C VAL A 56 1.61 -10.06 6.97
N ASP A 57 0.77 -10.01 5.93
CA ASP A 57 0.89 -10.84 4.75
C ASP A 57 1.30 -9.94 3.57
N LYS A 58 2.43 -10.27 2.92
CA LYS A 58 2.94 -9.55 1.76
C LYS A 58 3.23 -10.50 0.61
N LEU A 59 2.87 -10.04 -0.58
CA LEU A 59 3.23 -10.67 -1.84
C LEU A 59 3.88 -9.61 -2.71
N ILE A 60 5.13 -9.84 -3.09
CA ILE A 60 5.95 -8.94 -3.90
C ILE A 60 6.25 -9.67 -5.21
N SER A 61 6.06 -9.00 -6.33
CA SER A 61 6.43 -9.51 -7.64
C SER A 61 7.29 -8.52 -8.39
N GLY A 62 8.13 -9.02 -9.29
CA GLY A 62 9.04 -8.17 -10.02
C GLY A 62 9.90 -8.92 -11.01
N GLN A 63 11.02 -8.30 -11.35
CA GLN A 63 12.00 -8.88 -12.28
C GLN A 63 13.30 -9.16 -11.56
N TRP A 64 13.99 -10.22 -11.99
CA TRP A 64 15.34 -10.50 -11.55
C TRP A 64 16.28 -10.52 -12.75
N THR A 65 17.50 -10.02 -12.54
CA THR A 65 18.55 -9.98 -13.55
C THR A 65 19.84 -10.56 -13.00
N VAL A 66 20.66 -11.15 -13.87
CA VAL A 66 21.98 -11.69 -13.51
C VAL A 66 23.04 -10.59 -13.67
N ASN A 67 23.93 -10.47 -12.69
CA ASN A 67 25.11 -9.61 -12.73
C ASN A 67 26.32 -10.37 -12.17
N GLY A 68 27.11 -10.97 -13.07
CA GLY A 68 28.19 -11.89 -12.69
C GLY A 68 27.64 -13.11 -11.95
N ASP A 69 28.18 -13.40 -10.77
CA ASP A 69 27.76 -14.52 -9.91
C ASP A 69 26.59 -14.18 -8.97
N LYS A 70 25.96 -13.02 -9.18
CA LYS A 70 24.83 -12.52 -8.40
C LYS A 70 23.59 -12.36 -9.27
N ILE A 71 22.44 -12.30 -8.60
CA ILE A 71 21.20 -11.79 -9.14
C ILE A 71 20.75 -10.56 -8.38
N ARG A 72 20.05 -9.66 -9.06
CA ARG A 72 19.33 -8.55 -8.46
C ARG A 72 17.84 -8.73 -8.70
N LEU A 73 17.06 -8.75 -7.63
CA LEU A 73 15.61 -8.77 -7.63
C LEU A 73 15.13 -7.34 -7.47
N LEU A 74 14.25 -6.88 -8.35
CA LEU A 74 13.64 -5.56 -8.33
C LEU A 74 12.12 -5.69 -8.44
N GLU A 75 11.41 -5.29 -7.40
CA GLU A 75 9.94 -5.22 -7.39
C GLU A 75 9.43 -4.32 -8.51
N LYS A 76 8.39 -4.80 -9.20
CA LYS A 76 7.66 -4.01 -10.19
C LYS A 76 6.55 -3.21 -9.48
N LYS A 77 6.96 -2.20 -8.71
CA LYS A 77 6.04 -1.39 -7.93
C LYS A 77 5.32 -0.37 -8.82
N VAL A 78 3.98 -0.35 -8.74
CA VAL A 78 3.18 0.70 -9.38
C VAL A 78 3.25 1.95 -8.51
N ALA A 79 3.57 3.09 -9.11
CA ALA A 79 3.51 4.37 -8.39
C ALA A 79 2.07 4.60 -7.92
N MET A 80 1.89 4.76 -6.61
CA MET A 80 0.62 5.05 -5.98
C MET A 80 0.70 6.39 -5.27
N GLU A 81 -0.43 7.10 -5.21
CA GLU A 81 -0.54 8.27 -4.34
C GLU A 81 -0.73 7.81 -2.88
N PRO A 82 -0.17 8.54 -1.90
CA PRO A 82 -0.36 8.25 -0.49
C PRO A 82 -1.77 8.59 0.01
N PHE A 83 -2.54 9.31 -0.79
CA PHE A 83 -3.91 9.69 -0.47
C PHE A 83 -4.86 9.07 -1.49
N ILE A 84 -5.80 8.26 -1.02
CA ILE A 84 -6.86 7.68 -1.85
C ILE A 84 -8.14 8.41 -1.49
N VAL A 85 -8.72 9.11 -2.47
CA VAL A 85 -9.93 9.88 -2.29
C VAL A 85 -11.04 9.26 -3.11
N TYR A 86 -12.19 9.01 -2.49
CA TYR A 86 -13.42 8.63 -3.16
C TYR A 86 -14.48 9.70 -2.92
N GLY A 87 -15.17 10.13 -3.97
CA GLY A 87 -16.18 11.19 -3.91
C GLY A 87 -17.53 10.73 -4.43
N ARG A 88 -18.59 11.38 -3.94
CA ARG A 88 -19.95 11.23 -4.48
C ARG A 88 -20.79 12.48 -4.25
N HIS A 89 -21.94 12.53 -4.92
CA HIS A 89 -23.05 13.38 -4.52
C HIS A 89 -23.92 12.66 -3.48
N SER A 90 -24.34 13.41 -2.47
CA SER A 90 -25.16 12.95 -1.36
C SER A 90 -26.36 13.86 -1.19
N ASN A 91 -27.55 13.32 -1.49
CA ASN A 91 -28.82 14.04 -1.36
C ASN A 91 -29.20 14.34 0.10
N THR A 92 -28.58 13.65 1.06
CA THR A 92 -28.82 13.86 2.50
C THR A 92 -28.07 15.07 3.03
N LEU A 93 -26.93 15.43 2.41
CA LEU A 93 -26.13 16.59 2.78
C LEU A 93 -26.67 17.85 2.10
N LYS A 94 -27.51 18.60 2.83
CA LYS A 94 -28.21 19.79 2.31
C LYS A 94 -27.29 20.98 2.01
N LYS A 95 -26.16 21.09 2.71
CA LYS A 95 -25.20 22.20 2.60
C LYS A 95 -23.79 21.71 2.89
N GLY A 96 -22.82 22.36 2.27
CA GLY A 96 -21.41 22.12 2.56
C GLY A 96 -20.85 20.85 1.94
N LYS A 97 -19.70 20.43 2.47
CA LYS A 97 -19.03 19.18 2.10
C LYS A 97 -18.67 18.37 3.34
N LEU A 98 -18.85 17.05 3.26
CA LEU A 98 -18.48 16.10 4.30
C LEU A 98 -17.20 15.36 3.89
N PHE A 99 -16.18 15.41 4.74
CA PHE A 99 -14.95 14.66 4.59
C PHE A 99 -14.90 13.57 5.66
N ILE A 100 -14.75 12.32 5.24
CA ILE A 100 -14.72 11.13 6.10
C ILE A 100 -13.32 10.54 6.00
N PHE A 101 -12.53 10.70 7.07
CA PHE A 101 -11.16 10.20 7.14
C PHE A 101 -11.16 8.79 7.74
N LYS A 102 -10.64 7.81 6.99
CA LYS A 102 -10.53 6.41 7.40
C LYS A 102 -9.06 6.04 7.52
N GLU A 103 -8.69 5.44 8.65
CA GLU A 103 -7.34 4.88 8.89
C GLU A 103 -6.19 5.92 8.90
N TYR A 104 -6.52 7.21 9.02
CA TYR A 104 -5.51 8.28 9.16
C TYR A 104 -4.83 8.32 10.53
N ALA A 105 -5.41 7.65 11.52
CA ALA A 105 -4.98 7.73 12.90
C ALA A 105 -3.60 7.10 13.22
N GLN A 106 -3.05 6.32 12.28
CA GLN A 106 -1.66 5.84 12.38
C GLN A 106 -0.65 6.87 11.82
N ASN A 107 -1.13 7.95 11.21
CA ASN A 107 -0.31 8.96 10.57
C ASN A 107 -0.68 10.37 11.05
N THR A 108 -0.14 10.73 12.20
CA THR A 108 -0.35 12.05 12.83
C THR A 108 0.36 13.20 12.13
N SER A 109 1.03 12.94 10.99
CA SER A 109 1.72 13.97 10.21
C SER A 109 0.91 14.48 9.01
N VAL A 110 -0.30 13.95 8.76
CA VAL A 110 -1.13 14.42 7.65
C VAL A 110 -1.71 15.79 7.97
N VAL A 111 -1.59 16.69 6.99
CA VAL A 111 -2.23 17.99 7.01
C VAL A 111 -3.24 18.14 5.88
N PHE A 112 -4.27 18.93 6.16
CA PHE A 112 -5.41 19.13 5.27
C PHE A 112 -5.79 20.61 5.17
N SER A 113 -6.14 21.04 3.96
CA SER A 113 -6.73 22.36 3.71
C SER A 113 -7.87 22.22 2.71
N PHE A 114 -8.94 23.00 2.90
CA PHE A 114 -10.10 23.06 2.00
C PHE A 114 -10.31 24.48 1.45
N THR A 115 -9.23 25.21 1.23
CA THR A 115 -9.26 26.48 0.51
C THR A 115 -9.36 26.24 -1.01
N ASP A 116 -10.09 27.09 -1.72
CA ASP A 116 -10.20 26.98 -3.18
C ASP A 116 -8.87 27.33 -3.89
N THR A 117 -8.05 28.15 -3.24
CA THR A 117 -6.71 28.54 -3.68
C THR A 117 -5.67 27.99 -2.71
N PHE A 118 -4.54 27.52 -3.24
CA PHE A 118 -3.43 27.07 -2.40
C PHE A 118 -2.91 28.22 -1.52
N ASP A 119 -2.84 27.98 -0.22
CA ASP A 119 -2.24 28.86 0.78
C ASP A 119 -1.44 28.00 1.77
N PRO A 120 -0.11 28.15 1.86
CA PRO A 120 0.72 27.34 2.74
C PRO A 120 0.38 27.51 4.22
N GLY A 121 -0.24 28.62 4.64
CA GLY A 121 -0.66 28.87 6.01
C GLY A 121 -2.07 28.34 6.35
N SER A 122 -2.79 27.80 5.37
CA SER A 122 -4.16 27.29 5.55
C SER A 122 -4.22 25.83 6.03
N PHE A 123 -3.08 25.13 6.03
CA PHE A 123 -2.99 23.73 6.40
C PHE A 123 -3.07 23.56 7.91
N LYS A 124 -3.86 22.58 8.34
CA LYS A 124 -3.93 22.12 9.73
C LYS A 124 -3.67 20.63 9.78
N LEU A 125 -3.16 20.16 10.91
CA LEU A 125 -3.05 18.73 11.18
C LEU A 125 -4.45 18.09 11.17
N LEU A 126 -4.55 16.84 10.72
CA LEU A 126 -5.78 16.07 10.96
C LEU A 126 -5.88 15.73 12.45
N HIS A 127 -4.82 15.16 13.03
CA HIS A 127 -4.70 14.81 14.44
C HIS A 127 -3.42 15.41 15.02
N LEU A 128 -3.38 15.66 16.33
CA LEU A 128 -2.13 16.03 17.01
C LEU A 128 -1.13 14.87 16.99
N GLN A 129 0.17 15.18 17.06
CA GLN A 129 1.25 14.19 16.88
C GLN A 129 1.29 13.09 17.94
N ASP A 130 0.87 13.41 19.15
CA ASP A 130 0.81 12.53 20.31
C ASP A 130 -0.48 11.70 20.37
N GLN A 131 -1.44 11.95 19.47
CA GLN A 131 -2.67 11.19 19.40
C GLN A 131 -2.51 9.95 18.53
N THR A 132 -2.17 8.84 19.16
CA THR A 132 -2.34 7.53 18.52
C THR A 132 -3.77 7.06 18.77
N THR A 133 -4.60 6.98 17.74
CA THR A 133 -5.89 6.29 17.84
C THR A 133 -5.87 5.04 16.95
N PHE A 134 -6.16 3.88 17.54
CA PHE A 134 -6.22 2.64 16.76
C PHE A 134 -7.51 2.64 15.94
N SER A 135 -7.39 2.74 14.61
CA SER A 135 -8.48 2.64 13.63
C SER A 135 -9.71 3.50 13.98
N HIS A 136 -9.58 4.82 13.80
CA HIS A 136 -10.69 5.75 13.97
C HIS A 136 -11.27 6.21 12.63
N THR A 137 -12.55 6.57 12.65
CA THR A 137 -13.22 7.27 11.55
C THR A 137 -13.56 8.66 12.02
N ASP A 138 -12.98 9.66 11.39
CA ASP A 138 -13.25 11.05 11.69
C ASP A 138 -14.07 11.69 10.57
N GLN A 139 -14.92 12.66 10.95
CA GLN A 139 -15.78 13.37 10.03
C GLN A 139 -15.58 14.87 10.21
N LEU A 140 -15.31 15.57 9.11
CA LEU A 140 -15.24 17.02 9.05
C LEU A 140 -16.33 17.55 8.13
N ASN A 141 -17.26 18.32 8.69
CA ASN A 141 -18.32 18.97 7.93
C ASN A 141 -17.96 20.44 7.69
N VAL A 142 -17.84 20.83 6.41
CA VAL A 142 -17.51 22.20 6.01
C VAL A 142 -18.74 22.85 5.40
N ILE A 143 -19.46 23.65 6.18
CA ILE A 143 -20.70 24.31 5.74
C ILE A 143 -20.56 25.81 5.45
N SER A 144 -19.45 26.42 5.87
CA SER A 144 -19.28 27.88 5.87
C SER A 144 -19.02 28.48 4.49
N LYS A 145 -18.52 27.68 3.54
CA LYS A 145 -18.19 28.10 2.17
C LYS A 145 -18.27 26.94 1.19
N PRO A 146 -18.50 27.19 -0.11
CA PRO A 146 -18.28 26.17 -1.12
C PRO A 146 -16.80 25.76 -1.10
N VAL A 147 -16.55 24.46 -1.27
CA VAL A 147 -15.19 23.89 -1.37
C VAL A 147 -15.07 23.23 -2.73
N THR A 148 -14.44 23.92 -3.67
CA THR A 148 -14.24 23.41 -5.04
C THR A 148 -12.93 22.64 -5.17
N THR A 149 -11.96 22.95 -4.31
CA THR A 149 -10.65 22.30 -4.24
C THR A 149 -10.29 22.05 -2.78
N PHE A 150 -9.52 21.00 -2.53
CA PHE A 150 -8.87 20.77 -1.26
C PHE A 150 -7.48 20.18 -1.49
N PHE A 151 -6.65 20.28 -0.45
CA PHE A 151 -5.25 19.90 -0.49
C PHE A 151 -4.92 18.94 0.64
N LEU A 152 -4.11 17.94 0.32
CA LEU A 152 -3.54 16.99 1.27
C LEU A 152 -2.02 17.05 1.18
N SER A 153 -1.35 16.93 2.31
CA SER A 153 0.09 16.76 2.36
C SER A 153 0.46 15.93 3.58
N LYS A 154 1.63 15.28 3.51
CA LYS A 154 2.28 14.72 4.68
C LYS A 154 3.34 15.72 5.13
N SER A 155 3.24 16.19 6.37
CA SER A 155 4.30 16.99 6.96
C SER A 155 5.54 16.11 7.13
N ALA A 156 6.66 16.48 6.52
CA ALA A 156 7.94 15.87 6.85
C ALA A 156 8.29 16.28 8.28
N ASN A 157 8.74 15.31 9.09
CA ASN A 157 9.27 15.47 10.45
C ASN A 157 9.25 16.91 10.97
N MET A 158 8.25 17.25 11.77
CA MET A 158 8.10 18.58 12.39
C MET A 158 9.18 18.87 13.45
N SER A 159 10.29 18.13 13.45
CA SER A 159 11.45 18.39 14.30
C SER A 159 12.19 19.64 13.83
N SER A 160 11.63 20.82 14.12
CA SER A 160 12.20 22.18 14.15
C SER A 160 13.04 22.72 12.96
N GLU A 161 13.48 21.92 12.01
CA GLU A 161 14.15 22.37 10.78
C GLU A 161 13.09 22.63 9.70
N LEU A 162 12.37 23.74 9.90
CA LEU A 162 11.17 24.24 9.22
C LEU A 162 11.24 24.51 7.69
N ASN A 163 12.22 23.96 6.97
CA ASN A 163 12.44 24.29 5.55
C ASN A 163 12.33 23.10 4.58
N ASP A 164 11.94 21.93 5.06
CA ASP A 164 11.77 20.78 4.18
C ASP A 164 10.56 20.97 3.28
N LYS A 165 10.81 20.92 1.97
CA LYS A 165 9.75 20.91 0.97
C LYS A 165 8.96 19.61 1.10
N VAL A 166 7.64 19.74 1.26
CA VAL A 166 6.70 18.61 1.30
C VAL A 166 5.90 18.54 0.00
N LYS A 167 5.44 17.33 -0.33
CA LYS A 167 4.56 17.09 -1.49
C LYS A 167 3.12 17.41 -1.13
N VAL A 168 2.54 18.39 -1.83
CA VAL A 168 1.13 18.77 -1.74
C VAL A 168 0.37 18.16 -2.92
N TYR A 169 -0.79 17.57 -2.62
CA TYR A 169 -1.71 16.98 -3.57
C TYR A 169 -2.96 17.87 -3.67
N GLU A 170 -3.22 18.39 -4.87
CA GLU A 170 -4.42 19.18 -5.18
C GLU A 170 -5.52 18.25 -5.66
N ILE A 171 -6.69 18.29 -5.02
CA ILE A 171 -7.87 17.52 -5.43
C ILE A 171 -8.99 18.49 -5.79
N THR A 172 -9.42 18.44 -7.05
CA THR A 172 -10.58 19.19 -7.56
C THR A 172 -11.67 18.19 -7.97
N PRO A 173 -12.62 17.87 -7.07
CA PRO A 173 -13.71 16.95 -7.40
C PRO A 173 -14.73 17.57 -8.35
N ALA A 174 -15.63 16.74 -8.88
CA ALA A 174 -16.80 17.22 -9.61
C ALA A 174 -17.62 18.19 -8.73
N SER A 175 -18.19 19.23 -9.36
CA SER A 175 -18.80 20.36 -8.62
C SER A 175 -20.02 19.93 -7.81
N GLU A 176 -20.76 18.93 -8.28
CA GLU A 176 -21.90 18.35 -7.59
C GLU A 176 -21.50 17.43 -6.42
N TRP A 177 -20.26 16.98 -6.33
CA TRP A 177 -19.84 16.10 -5.23
C TRP A 177 -19.67 16.85 -3.92
N ASN A 178 -20.27 16.30 -2.87
CA ASN A 178 -20.33 16.93 -1.54
C ASN A 178 -19.98 15.95 -0.40
N GLU A 179 -19.66 14.68 -0.70
CA GLU A 179 -19.24 13.70 0.31
C GLU A 179 -17.99 12.96 -0.17
N PHE A 180 -16.96 12.92 0.67
CA PHE A 180 -15.64 12.38 0.34
C PHE A 180 -15.19 11.39 1.41
N MET A 181 -14.75 10.21 0.98
CA MET A 181 -14.04 9.26 1.82
C MET A 181 -12.55 9.31 1.47
N LEU A 182 -11.73 9.52 2.48
CA LEU A 182 -10.29 9.64 2.35
C LEU A 182 -9.66 8.46 3.08
N PHE A 183 -8.65 7.86 2.45
CA PHE A 183 -7.80 6.82 3.04
C PHE A 183 -6.34 7.22 2.87
N TYR A 184 -5.53 6.93 3.88
CA TYR A 184 -4.08 7.03 3.77
C TYR A 184 -3.51 5.68 3.32
N ASN A 185 -2.66 5.71 2.28
CA ASN A 185 -2.00 4.55 1.72
C ASN A 185 -0.52 4.58 2.06
N GLY A 186 -0.14 3.99 3.21
CA GLY A 186 1.26 3.91 3.63
C GLY A 186 2.15 3.12 2.65
N GLU A 187 1.58 2.18 1.87
CA GLU A 187 2.34 1.41 0.89
C GLU A 187 2.89 2.29 -0.26
N ALA A 188 2.29 3.46 -0.53
CA ALA A 188 2.81 4.41 -1.52
C ALA A 188 4.20 4.95 -1.17
N GLU A 189 4.55 4.98 0.12
CA GLU A 189 5.80 5.55 0.62
C GLU A 189 6.90 4.52 0.85
N ILE A 190 6.52 3.24 0.92
CA ILE A 190 7.50 2.17 1.04
C ILE A 190 8.30 2.13 -0.27
N PRO A 191 9.65 2.21 -0.25
CA PRO A 191 10.43 2.10 -1.48
C PRO A 191 10.22 0.73 -2.13
N ALA A 192 10.45 0.65 -3.44
CA ALA A 192 10.38 -0.63 -4.15
C ALA A 192 11.40 -1.61 -3.56
N PHE A 193 10.95 -2.83 -3.29
CA PHE A 193 11.78 -3.91 -2.78
C PHE A 193 12.92 -4.22 -3.77
N THR A 194 14.15 -4.19 -3.25
CA THR A 194 15.35 -4.55 -4.00
C THR A 194 16.21 -5.47 -3.16
N ILE A 195 16.60 -6.61 -3.70
CA ILE A 195 17.51 -7.56 -3.06
C ILE A 195 18.61 -7.96 -4.04
N GLU A 196 19.84 -8.07 -3.55
CA GLU A 196 20.88 -8.83 -4.25
C GLU A 196 21.02 -10.22 -3.62
N ALA A 197 21.30 -11.22 -4.45
CA ALA A 197 21.55 -12.57 -3.95
C ALA A 197 22.64 -13.28 -4.76
N SER A 198 23.32 -14.23 -4.13
CA SER A 198 24.27 -15.15 -4.76
C SER A 198 23.90 -16.59 -4.43
N LEU A 199 24.44 -17.54 -5.18
CA LEU A 199 24.21 -18.96 -4.93
C LEU A 199 25.49 -19.61 -4.38
N LYS A 200 25.39 -20.28 -3.24
CA LYS A 200 26.47 -21.07 -2.64
C LYS A 200 25.95 -22.46 -2.27
N ASP A 201 26.52 -23.51 -2.85
CA ASP A 201 26.11 -24.90 -2.60
C ASP A 201 24.59 -25.12 -2.77
N SER A 202 24.01 -24.54 -3.83
CA SER A 202 22.56 -24.49 -4.09
C SER A 202 21.74 -23.74 -3.04
N THR A 203 22.35 -23.02 -2.11
CA THR A 203 21.68 -22.15 -1.14
C THR A 203 21.72 -20.71 -1.62
N LEU A 204 20.56 -20.06 -1.63
CA LEU A 204 20.47 -18.65 -1.96
C LEU A 204 20.94 -17.82 -0.77
N MET A 205 21.96 -17.01 -1.00
CA MET A 205 22.56 -16.11 -0.01
C MET A 205 22.13 -14.69 -0.34
N ILE A 206 21.32 -14.09 0.52
CA ILE A 206 20.79 -12.74 0.34
C ILE A 206 21.74 -11.69 0.93
N GLU A 207 21.84 -10.56 0.23
CA GLU A 207 22.44 -9.32 0.70
C GLU A 207 21.32 -8.27 0.86
N ALA A 208 21.00 -7.92 2.11
CA ALA A 208 19.96 -6.96 2.46
C ALA A 208 20.38 -6.18 3.71
N ASP A 209 20.02 -4.91 3.79
CA ASP A 209 20.25 -4.05 4.96
C ASP A 209 21.69 -4.05 5.49
N GLY A 210 22.66 -4.05 4.59
CA GLY A 210 24.10 -4.08 4.92
C GLY A 210 24.61 -5.44 5.43
N ARG A 211 23.73 -6.42 5.64
CA ARG A 211 24.12 -7.81 5.95
C ARG A 211 24.43 -8.54 4.66
N LYS A 212 25.62 -9.13 4.58
CA LYS A 212 26.05 -9.93 3.43
C LYS A 212 26.00 -11.42 3.75
N GLY A 213 25.50 -12.20 2.80
CA GLY A 213 25.55 -13.66 2.87
C GLY A 213 24.63 -14.27 3.91
N VAL A 214 23.42 -13.72 4.09
CA VAL A 214 22.40 -14.36 4.94
C VAL A 214 21.77 -15.51 4.15
N SER A 215 21.81 -16.73 4.70
CA SER A 215 21.14 -17.88 4.07
C SER A 215 19.63 -17.63 4.04
N PHE A 216 19.05 -17.66 2.84
CA PHE A 216 17.60 -17.59 2.65
C PHE A 216 16.99 -18.98 2.63
N GLY A 217 17.43 -19.82 1.69
CA GLY A 217 16.89 -21.16 1.52
C GLY A 217 17.63 -21.95 0.45
N ARG A 218 17.51 -23.28 0.49
CA ARG A 218 18.07 -24.15 -0.53
C ARG A 218 17.18 -24.12 -1.78
N ARG A 219 17.80 -24.14 -2.96
CA ARG A 219 17.14 -24.25 -4.25
C ARG A 219 16.45 -25.59 -4.37
N GLU A 220 15.15 -25.54 -4.64
CA GLU A 220 14.34 -26.65 -5.11
C GLU A 220 13.98 -26.40 -6.58
N GLU A 221 13.94 -27.47 -7.38
CA GLU A 221 13.48 -27.34 -8.75
C GLU A 221 11.98 -26.99 -8.78
N LEU A 222 11.59 -26.18 -9.77
CA LEU A 222 10.17 -25.96 -10.04
C LEU A 222 9.51 -27.31 -10.41
N PRO A 223 8.26 -27.57 -9.99
CA PRO A 223 7.55 -28.80 -10.34
C PRO A 223 7.52 -29.05 -11.85
N ALA A 224 7.55 -30.31 -12.27
CA ALA A 224 7.54 -30.66 -13.71
C ALA A 224 6.29 -30.14 -14.45
N ASN A 225 5.17 -29.96 -13.72
CA ASN A 225 3.92 -29.40 -14.21
C ASN A 225 3.79 -27.89 -13.94
N PHE A 226 4.88 -27.19 -13.63
CA PHE A 226 4.86 -25.75 -13.42
C PHE A 226 4.37 -25.03 -14.69
N ASN A 227 3.28 -24.28 -14.56
CA ASN A 227 2.75 -23.43 -15.63
C ASN A 227 2.84 -21.97 -15.21
N ILE A 228 3.65 -21.20 -15.93
CA ILE A 228 3.82 -19.77 -15.68
C ILE A 228 2.53 -18.96 -15.88
N ASP A 229 1.61 -19.45 -16.71
CA ASP A 229 0.33 -18.80 -16.96
C ASP A 229 -0.51 -18.68 -15.69
N ASN A 230 -0.35 -19.61 -14.75
CA ASN A 230 -1.03 -19.57 -13.44
C ASN A 230 -0.59 -18.40 -12.57
N TYR A 231 0.50 -17.72 -12.93
CA TYR A 231 1.10 -16.65 -12.15
C TYR A 231 1.01 -15.28 -12.84
N LYS A 232 0.51 -15.21 -14.08
CA LYS A 232 0.44 -13.97 -14.86
C LYS A 232 -0.29 -12.85 -14.15
N ASP A 233 -1.31 -13.18 -13.36
CA ASP A 233 -2.09 -12.19 -12.62
C ASP A 233 -1.28 -11.49 -11.53
N TYR A 234 -0.27 -12.15 -10.93
CA TYR A 234 0.63 -11.52 -9.97
C TYR A 234 1.56 -10.49 -10.59
N PHE A 235 1.73 -10.52 -11.92
CA PHE A 235 2.56 -9.57 -12.66
C PHE A 235 1.73 -8.46 -13.31
N LYS A 236 0.40 -8.52 -13.21
CA LYS A 236 -0.48 -7.45 -13.68
C LYS A 236 -0.31 -6.24 -12.76
N THR A 237 0.30 -5.20 -13.30
CA THR A 237 0.52 -3.91 -12.63
C THR A 237 -0.75 -3.08 -12.60
N GLY A 238 -1.68 -3.45 -11.72
CA GLY A 238 -2.74 -2.54 -11.28
C GLY A 238 -2.34 -1.96 -9.92
N THR A 239 -2.77 -0.74 -9.62
CA THR A 239 -2.73 -0.21 -8.24
C THR A 239 -3.56 -1.06 -7.26
N GLY A 240 -4.36 -2.01 -7.78
CA GLY A 240 -5.32 -2.78 -7.01
C GLY A 240 -6.50 -1.94 -6.50
N LEU A 241 -6.50 -0.63 -6.75
CA LEU A 241 -7.54 0.28 -6.31
C LEU A 241 -8.72 0.18 -7.28
N PRO A 242 -9.94 -0.11 -6.79
CA PRO A 242 -11.11 -0.10 -7.63
C PRO A 242 -11.48 1.35 -8.01
N ASP A 243 -11.98 1.56 -9.22
CA ASP A 243 -12.48 2.89 -9.64
C ASP A 243 -13.72 3.33 -8.84
N THR A 244 -14.38 2.38 -8.17
CA THR A 244 -15.55 2.63 -7.34
C THR A 244 -15.49 1.90 -6.01
N LEU A 245 -15.97 2.54 -4.96
CA LEU A 245 -16.15 1.96 -3.65
C LEU A 245 -17.64 1.88 -3.31
N VAL A 246 -18.13 0.68 -3.06
CA VAL A 246 -19.52 0.44 -2.63
C VAL A 246 -19.58 0.32 -1.11
N ARG A 247 -20.48 1.07 -0.47
CA ARG A 247 -20.74 1.01 0.97
C ARG A 247 -22.24 1.00 1.25
N ARG A 248 -22.62 0.71 2.50
CA ARG A 248 -23.97 0.98 3.00
C ARG A 248 -23.95 2.24 3.84
N ASP A 249 -24.93 3.11 3.65
CA ASP A 249 -25.14 4.28 4.50
C ASP A 249 -25.76 3.90 5.87
N SER A 250 -26.03 4.88 6.73
CA SER A 250 -26.64 4.66 8.05
C SER A 250 -28.08 4.12 7.97
N LEU A 251 -28.74 4.24 6.82
CA LEU A 251 -30.07 3.69 6.55
C LEU A 251 -30.00 2.29 5.90
N GLY A 252 -28.80 1.77 5.67
CA GLY A 252 -28.57 0.48 5.02
C GLY A 252 -28.64 0.51 3.49
N ASN A 253 -28.84 1.68 2.88
CA ASN A 253 -28.87 1.80 1.42
C ASN A 253 -27.47 1.66 0.85
N GLN A 254 -27.37 0.99 -0.29
CA GLN A 254 -26.12 0.90 -1.02
C GLN A 254 -25.79 2.24 -1.70
N VAL A 255 -24.62 2.78 -1.40
CA VAL A 255 -24.08 3.99 -2.01
C VAL A 255 -22.77 3.67 -2.72
N THR A 256 -22.54 4.33 -3.85
CA THR A 256 -21.33 4.19 -4.64
C THR A 256 -20.54 5.48 -4.57
N TYR A 257 -19.25 5.36 -4.28
CA TYR A 257 -18.28 6.42 -4.43
C TYR A 257 -17.37 6.14 -5.62
N HIS A 258 -16.85 7.20 -6.21
CA HIS A 258 -15.95 7.14 -7.37
C HIS A 258 -14.57 7.66 -6.99
N LEU A 259 -13.53 6.99 -7.47
CA LEU A 259 -12.15 7.40 -7.23
C LEU A 259 -11.92 8.82 -7.79
N VAL A 260 -11.41 9.71 -6.94
CA VAL A 260 -11.04 11.09 -7.27
C VAL A 260 -9.53 11.14 -7.38
N LYS A 261 -9.03 11.38 -8.59
CA LYS A 261 -7.59 11.53 -8.82
C LYS A 261 -7.13 12.92 -8.39
N SER A 262 -5.90 13.04 -7.90
CA SER A 262 -5.28 14.35 -7.76
C SER A 262 -5.23 15.05 -9.14
N LYS A 263 -5.50 16.35 -9.15
CA LYS A 263 -5.36 17.19 -10.34
C LYS A 263 -3.89 17.55 -10.57
N GLY A 264 -3.12 17.68 -9.49
CA GLY A 264 -1.71 18.00 -9.53
C GLY A 264 -1.00 17.67 -8.22
N MET A 265 0.32 17.58 -8.32
CA MET A 265 1.22 17.42 -7.20
C MET A 265 2.38 18.40 -7.35
N PHE A 266 2.74 19.09 -6.27
CA PHE A 266 3.86 20.04 -6.26
C PHE A 266 4.54 20.08 -4.89
N ASP A 267 5.80 20.48 -4.89
CA ASP A 267 6.58 20.62 -3.65
C ASP A 267 6.36 22.04 -3.06
N SER A 268 6.14 22.14 -1.76
CA SER A 268 5.94 23.43 -1.07
C SER A 268 6.46 23.40 0.36
N VAL A 269 6.72 24.58 0.92
CA VAL A 269 7.01 24.75 2.36
C VAL A 269 5.70 25.18 3.02
N LEU A 270 5.17 24.33 3.89
CA LEU A 270 3.91 24.60 4.60
C LEU A 270 4.19 25.27 5.94
N ILE A 271 3.27 26.14 6.37
CA ILE A 271 3.33 26.80 7.68
C ILE A 271 2.26 26.14 8.55
N ILE A 272 2.65 25.14 9.33
CA ILE A 272 1.75 24.33 10.15
C ILE A 272 2.04 24.64 11.62
N LYS A 273 1.00 24.98 12.39
CA LYS A 273 1.13 25.13 13.84
C LYS A 273 0.96 23.76 14.50
N GLU A 274 1.87 23.40 15.40
CA GLU A 274 1.91 22.07 16.04
C GLU A 274 0.66 21.76 16.87
N ASP A 275 -0.01 22.79 17.39
CA ASP A 275 -1.22 22.72 18.21
C ASP A 275 -2.52 22.94 17.41
N ASP A 276 -2.44 23.11 16.08
CA ASP A 276 -3.59 23.35 15.22
C ASP A 276 -3.97 22.10 14.41
N ALA A 277 -4.87 21.32 15.00
CA ALA A 277 -5.48 20.15 14.38
C ALA A 277 -7.00 20.28 14.26
N TYR A 278 -7.60 19.61 13.25
CA TYR A 278 -9.05 19.52 13.11
C TYR A 278 -9.69 18.63 14.17
N PHE A 279 -9.02 17.55 14.55
CA PHE A 279 -9.50 16.60 15.56
C PHE A 279 -8.60 16.70 16.79
N LYS A 280 -9.19 17.18 17.90
CA LYS A 280 -8.54 17.36 19.21
C LYS A 280 -9.25 16.49 20.26
N PRO A 281 -8.60 16.12 21.38
CA PRO A 281 -9.23 15.35 22.43
C PRO A 281 -10.30 16.21 23.11
N GLU A 282 -11.34 15.57 23.65
CA GLU A 282 -12.45 16.27 24.32
C GLU A 282 -11.99 17.11 25.53
N SER A 283 -10.84 16.79 26.15
CA SER A 283 -10.30 17.56 27.28
C SER A 283 -9.85 18.97 26.94
N ASP A 284 -9.58 19.25 25.66
CA ASP A 284 -8.99 20.50 25.19
C ASP A 284 -9.98 21.31 24.32
N ALA A 285 -11.23 20.86 24.24
CA ALA A 285 -12.29 21.56 23.53
C ALA A 285 -12.73 22.79 24.34
N ASP A 286 -12.04 23.91 24.17
CA ASP A 286 -12.55 25.22 24.55
C ASP A 286 -13.94 25.39 23.94
N VAL A 287 -14.95 25.55 24.81
CA VAL A 287 -16.38 25.54 24.49
C VAL A 287 -16.74 26.77 23.65
N THR A 288 -16.43 26.71 22.36
CA THR A 288 -17.05 27.54 21.33
C THR A 288 -17.50 26.62 20.20
N PRO A 289 -18.78 26.68 19.79
CA PRO A 289 -19.32 25.79 18.78
C PRO A 289 -18.78 26.21 17.41
N VAL A 290 -17.65 25.62 17.01
CA VAL A 290 -17.36 25.42 15.59
C VAL A 290 -18.13 24.17 15.19
N ASP A 291 -18.81 24.18 14.04
CA ASP A 291 -19.70 23.14 13.52
C ASP A 291 -19.01 21.76 13.30
N HIS A 292 -18.54 21.14 14.37
CA HIS A 292 -17.98 19.80 14.41
C HIS A 292 -19.02 18.87 15.02
N VAL A 293 -19.83 18.23 14.18
CA VAL A 293 -20.56 17.03 14.60
C VAL A 293 -19.57 15.87 14.50
N VAL A 294 -18.76 15.67 15.53
CA VAL A 294 -17.99 14.44 15.70
C VAL A 294 -18.95 13.41 16.28
N THR A 295 -19.36 12.43 15.49
CA THR A 295 -20.04 11.23 16.03
C THR A 295 -19.07 10.06 15.91
N PRO A 296 -18.32 9.71 16.97
CA PRO A 296 -17.50 8.52 16.94
C PRO A 296 -18.42 7.30 16.88
N THR A 297 -18.48 6.64 15.72
CA THR A 297 -19.16 5.35 15.61
C THR A 297 -18.10 4.28 15.70
N ALA A 298 -17.81 3.81 16.92
CA ALA A 298 -16.96 2.65 17.13
C ALA A 298 -17.71 1.40 16.61
N VAL A 299 -17.47 1.03 15.34
CA VAL A 299 -17.93 -0.24 14.80
C VAL A 299 -16.86 -1.27 15.12
N TRP A 300 -17.07 -2.01 16.21
CA TRP A 300 -16.25 -3.17 16.52
C TRP A 300 -16.37 -4.19 15.37
N PRO A 301 -15.27 -4.80 14.91
CA PRO A 301 -15.37 -5.89 13.94
C PRO A 301 -16.24 -7.00 14.53
N PRO A 302 -17.09 -7.67 13.72
CA PRO A 302 -17.89 -8.79 14.20
C PRO A 302 -16.96 -9.84 14.82
N ALA A 303 -17.35 -10.36 15.98
CA ALA A 303 -16.61 -11.42 16.66
C ALA A 303 -16.33 -12.56 15.66
N PRO A 304 -15.10 -13.12 15.64
CA PRO A 304 -14.80 -14.23 14.76
C PRO A 304 -15.79 -15.38 15.00
N PRO A 305 -16.20 -16.10 13.94
CA PRO A 305 -17.17 -17.18 14.06
C PRO A 305 -16.67 -18.21 15.07
N VAL A 306 -17.51 -18.52 16.07
CA VAL A 306 -17.24 -19.57 17.05
C VAL A 306 -17.17 -20.89 16.30
N ILE A 307 -15.96 -21.41 16.10
CA ILE A 307 -15.76 -22.76 15.57
C ILE A 307 -16.25 -23.73 16.65
N SER A 308 -17.48 -24.22 16.50
CA SER A 308 -18.01 -25.29 17.33
C SER A 308 -17.20 -26.56 17.08
N GLY A 309 -16.21 -26.82 17.93
CA GLY A 309 -15.40 -28.03 17.88
C GLY A 309 -16.29 -29.26 17.99
N THR A 310 -16.21 -30.13 16.98
CA THR A 310 -16.84 -31.45 16.96
C THR A 310 -16.32 -32.25 18.15
N LYS A 311 -17.19 -32.53 19.13
CA LYS A 311 -16.88 -33.43 20.26
C LYS A 311 -16.42 -34.78 19.71
N ALA A 312 -15.14 -35.09 19.87
CA ALA A 312 -14.60 -36.41 19.61
C ALA A 312 -15.28 -37.43 20.55
N LYS A 313 -16.08 -38.35 19.99
CA LYS A 313 -16.62 -39.49 20.74
C LYS A 313 -15.47 -40.43 21.09
N GLY A 314 -15.16 -40.51 22.38
CA GLY A 314 -14.19 -41.45 22.93
C GLY A 314 -14.54 -42.90 22.59
N LYS A 315 -13.57 -43.61 22.00
CA LYS A 315 -13.64 -45.04 21.68
C LYS A 315 -13.37 -45.83 22.96
N LYS A 316 -14.40 -46.52 23.47
CA LYS A 316 -14.34 -47.38 24.66
C LYS A 316 -13.48 -48.62 24.34
N GLN A 317 -12.31 -48.76 24.96
CA GLN A 317 -11.53 -50.00 24.94
C GLN A 317 -12.30 -51.09 25.72
N ARG A 318 -12.57 -52.22 25.06
CA ARG A 318 -12.94 -53.48 25.72
C ARG A 318 -11.65 -54.22 26.04
N LYS A 319 -11.42 -54.50 27.32
CA LYS A 319 -10.48 -55.54 27.78
C LYS A 319 -11.12 -56.90 27.51
N ASN A 320 -10.40 -57.76 26.81
CA ASN A 320 -10.35 -59.20 27.01
C ASN A 320 -8.88 -59.55 27.20
#